data_AF-A0A7S4HR55-F1
#
_entry.id   AF-A0A7S4HR55-F1
#
_cell.length_a   1.000
_cell.length_b   1.000
_cell.length_c   1.000
_cell.angle_alpha   90.00
_cell.angle_beta   90.00
_cell.angle_gamma   90.00
#
_symmetry.space_group_name_H-M   'P 1'
#
loop_
_entity.id
_entity.type
_entity.pdbx_description
1 polymer ?
#
loop_
_entity_poly.entity_id
_entity_poly.type
_entity_poly.pdbx_seq_one_letter_code
_entity_poly.pdbx_strand_id
1 'polypeptide(L)'
;GLKLNQIHLDTVGREEVNALVSDALRLPPSPVQTLSDVIYRKTQGNLFFVVQFISSLFEEGLLKFSLVSRRWEWDVVAIDSKNVMNRVLDLLMRKMLKLPDAALYALRV
;
A
#
# COMPACT_ATOMS: atom_id res chain seq x y z
N GLY A 1 33.83 -6.68 6.54
CA GLY A 1 32.85 -5.71 6.00
C GLY A 1 31.54 -6.43 5.73
N LEU A 2 30.42 -5.89 6.21
CA LEU A 2 29.10 -6.48 5.97
C LEU A 2 28.71 -6.24 4.50
N LYS A 3 28.45 -7.31 3.75
CA LYS A 3 27.89 -7.19 2.39
C LYS A 3 26.44 -6.75 2.52
N LEU A 4 26.14 -5.56 2.02
CA LEU A 4 24.77 -5.05 1.94
C LEU A 4 24.06 -5.84 0.82
N ASN A 5 23.14 -6.73 1.18
CA ASN A 5 22.29 -7.40 0.20
C ASN A 5 21.13 -6.46 -0.13
N GLN A 6 21.13 -5.95 -1.36
CA GLN A 6 20.07 -5.10 -1.86
C GLN A 6 19.00 -6.00 -2.50
N ILE A 7 17.81 -6.04 -1.91
CA ILE A 7 16.65 -6.75 -2.47
C ILE A 7 15.84 -5.72 -3.24
N HIS A 8 15.79 -5.85 -4.56
CA HIS A 8 14.91 -5.03 -5.38
C HIS A 8 13.51 -5.64 -5.35
N LEU A 9 12.54 -4.89 -4.83
CA LEU A 9 11.14 -5.27 -4.90
C LEU A 9 10.57 -4.66 -6.17
N ASP A 10 10.49 -5.47 -7.22
CA ASP A 10 9.85 -5.06 -8.47
C ASP A 10 8.37 -4.70 -8.26
N THR A 11 7.85 -3.86 -9.14
CA THR A 11 6.41 -3.58 -9.19
C THR A 11 5.68 -4.84 -9.60
N VAL A 12 4.66 -5.21 -8.84
CA VAL A 12 3.77 -6.32 -9.16
C VAL A 12 2.69 -5.85 -10.15
N GLY A 13 2.27 -6.73 -11.05
CA GLY A 13 1.21 -6.43 -12.01
C GLY A 13 -0.17 -6.38 -11.35
N ARG A 14 -1.18 -6.04 -12.16
CA ARG A 14 -2.57 -5.91 -11.69
C ARG A 14 -3.11 -7.23 -11.16
N GLU A 15 -2.83 -8.34 -11.85
CA GLU A 15 -3.30 -9.67 -11.46
C GLU A 15 -2.64 -10.13 -10.16
N GLU A 16 -1.36 -9.82 -9.95
CA GLU A 16 -0.67 -10.10 -8.71
C GLU A 16 -1.23 -9.28 -7.55
N VAL A 17 -1.58 -8.00 -7.76
CA VAL A 17 -2.29 -7.20 -6.75
C VAL A 17 -3.66 -7.81 -6.45
N ASN A 18 -4.40 -8.29 -7.46
CA ASN A 18 -5.68 -8.95 -7.27
C ASN A 18 -5.53 -10.24 -6.45
N ALA A 19 -4.52 -11.07 -6.76
CA ALA A 19 -4.20 -12.28 -6.01
C ALA A 19 -3.83 -11.97 -4.55
N LEU A 20 -3.02 -10.92 -4.32
CA LEU A 20 -2.65 -10.48 -2.96
C LEU A 20 -3.87 -10.03 -2.15
N VAL A 21 -4.77 -9.25 -2.75
CA VAL A 21 -6.00 -8.80 -2.08
C VAL A 21 -6.95 -9.97 -1.83
N SER A 22 -7.11 -10.87 -2.81
CA SER A 22 -7.88 -12.10 -2.70
C SER A 22 -7.42 -12.96 -1.53
N ASP A 23 -6.10 -13.17 -1.41
CA ASP A 23 -5.50 -13.95 -0.32
C ASP A 23 -5.67 -13.25 1.04
N ALA A 24 -5.40 -11.94 1.10
CA ALA A 24 -5.54 -11.14 2.32
C ALA A 24 -6.98 -11.15 2.87
N LEU A 25 -7.98 -11.10 1.99
CA LEU A 25 -9.39 -11.09 2.38
C LEU A 25 -9.99 -12.51 2.46
N ARG A 26 -9.27 -13.55 2.02
CA ARG A 26 -9.78 -14.92 1.86
C ARG A 26 -11.05 -14.98 1.03
N LEU A 27 -11.08 -14.23 -0.07
CA LEU A 27 -12.19 -14.16 -1.02
C LEU A 27 -11.70 -14.60 -2.40
N PRO A 28 -12.57 -15.16 -3.27
CA PRO A 28 -12.21 -15.43 -4.65
C PRO A 28 -11.74 -14.15 -5.38
N PRO A 29 -10.89 -14.25 -6.42
CA PRO A 29 -10.34 -13.08 -7.11
C PRO A 29 -11.38 -12.18 -7.81
N SER A 30 -12.51 -12.74 -8.23
CA SER A 30 -13.53 -11.98 -8.99
C SER A 30 -14.23 -10.90 -8.13
N PRO A 31 -14.78 -11.21 -6.94
CA PRO A 31 -15.40 -10.20 -6.07
C PRO A 31 -14.48 -9.04 -5.65
N VAL A 32 -13.18 -9.29 -5.52
CA VAL A 32 -12.22 -8.29 -5.05
C VAL A 32 -11.60 -7.46 -6.17
N GLN A 33 -11.89 -7.78 -7.44
CA GLN A 33 -11.24 -7.17 -8.60
C GLN A 33 -11.41 -5.63 -8.65
N THR A 34 -12.60 -5.13 -8.32
CA THR A 34 -12.86 -3.69 -8.28
C THR A 34 -12.01 -2.98 -7.21
N LEU A 35 -11.82 -3.62 -6.06
CA LEU A 35 -10.98 -3.10 -4.97
C LEU A 35 -9.50 -3.16 -5.37
N SER A 36 -9.04 -4.30 -5.91
CA SER A 36 -7.65 -4.47 -6.33
C SER A 36 -7.27 -3.51 -7.45
N ASP A 37 -8.19 -3.19 -8.35
CA ASP A 37 -7.96 -2.22 -9.42
C ASP A 37 -7.69 -0.81 -8.88
N VAL A 38 -8.45 -0.39 -7.87
CA VAL A 38 -8.25 0.92 -7.22
C VAL A 38 -6.91 0.93 -6.49
N ILE A 39 -6.58 -0.15 -5.76
CA ILE A 39 -5.30 -0.30 -5.08
C ILE A 39 -4.15 -0.26 -6.09
N TYR A 40 -4.24 -1.01 -7.19
CA TYR A 40 -3.22 -1.03 -8.23
C TYR A 40 -3.02 0.34 -8.86
N ARG A 41 -4.09 1.02 -9.30
CA ARG A 41 -3.99 2.39 -9.88
C ARG A 41 -3.32 3.37 -8.92
N LYS A 42 -3.62 3.27 -7.63
CA LYS A 42 -3.13 4.18 -6.61
C LYS A 42 -1.70 3.92 -6.17
N THR A 43 -1.23 2.70 -6.31
CA THR A 43 0.08 2.25 -5.82
C THR A 43 1.05 1.95 -6.97
N GLN A 44 0.54 1.91 -8.20
CA GLN A 44 1.26 1.53 -9.43
C GLN A 44 1.99 0.18 -9.28
N GLY A 45 1.38 -0.75 -8.52
CA GLY A 45 1.96 -2.07 -8.28
C GLY A 45 3.18 -2.07 -7.36
N ASN A 46 3.56 -0.95 -6.75
CA ASN A 46 4.65 -0.96 -5.80
C ASN A 46 4.23 -1.70 -4.52
N LEU A 47 4.81 -2.87 -4.24
CA LEU A 47 4.37 -3.76 -3.16
C LEU A 47 4.36 -3.09 -1.79
N PHE A 48 5.33 -2.21 -1.51
CA PHE A 48 5.35 -1.44 -0.28
C PHE A 48 4.11 -0.55 -0.18
N PHE A 49 3.75 0.17 -1.25
CA PHE A 49 2.53 0.98 -1.26
C PHE A 49 1.25 0.15 -1.26
N VAL A 50 1.21 -1.02 -1.92
CA VAL A 50 0.06 -1.94 -1.88
C VAL A 50 -0.24 -2.32 -0.42
N VAL A 51 0.75 -2.83 0.31
CA VAL A 51 0.58 -3.25 1.70
C VAL A 51 0.21 -2.05 2.59
N GLN A 52 0.93 -0.93 2.47
CA GLN A 52 0.65 0.27 3.27
C GLN A 52 -0.75 0.83 3.01
N PHE A 53 -1.19 0.82 1.76
CA PHE A 53 -2.51 1.33 1.40
C PHE A 53 -3.60 0.42 1.98
N ILE A 54 -3.51 -0.90 1.82
CA ILE A 54 -4.46 -1.86 2.42
C ILE A 54 -4.53 -1.67 3.95
N SER A 55 -3.39 -1.55 4.62
CA SER A 55 -3.36 -1.28 6.07
C SER A 55 -4.07 0.03 6.42
N SER A 56 -3.85 1.10 5.66
CA SER A 56 -4.54 2.39 5.89
C SER A 56 -6.06 2.28 5.71
N LEU A 57 -6.54 1.49 4.73
CA LEU A 57 -7.97 1.28 4.53
C LEU A 57 -8.61 0.57 5.73
N PHE A 58 -7.88 -0.36 6.35
CA PHE A 58 -8.33 -1.05 7.55
C PHE A 58 -8.33 -0.14 8.78
N GLU A 59 -7.24 0.60 9.00
CA GLU A 59 -7.10 1.57 10.10
C GLU A 59 -8.21 2.64 10.07
N GLU A 60 -8.61 3.06 8.87
CA GLU A 60 -9.65 4.08 8.67
C GLU A 60 -11.08 3.49 8.54
N GLY A 61 -11.22 2.17 8.63
CA GLY A 61 -12.53 1.50 8.56
C GLY A 61 -13.20 1.50 7.19
N LEU A 62 -12.47 1.87 6.13
CA LEU A 62 -12.91 1.83 4.74
C LEU A 62 -12.87 0.42 4.14
N LEU A 63 -12.07 -0.46 4.75
CA LEU A 63 -12.05 -1.90 4.50
C LEU A 63 -12.21 -2.59 5.86
N LYS A 64 -13.34 -3.26 6.07
CA LYS A 64 -13.65 -3.87 7.38
C LYS A 64 -14.34 -5.21 7.22
N PHE A 65 -14.11 -6.10 8.17
CA PHE A 65 -14.89 -7.32 8.28
C PHE A 65 -16.12 -7.06 9.15
N SER A 66 -17.31 -7.17 8.58
CA SER A 66 -18.56 -7.01 9.32
C SER A 66 -18.96 -8.34 9.96
N LEU A 67 -19.01 -8.37 11.29
CA LEU A 67 -19.43 -9.55 12.05
C LEU A 67 -20.93 -9.86 11.86
N VAL A 68 -21.74 -8.84 11.57
CA VAL A 68 -23.19 -8.98 11.38
C VAL A 68 -23.49 -9.69 10.07
N SER A 69 -22.88 -9.23 8.98
CA SER A 69 -23.07 -9.81 7.64
C SER A 69 -22.06 -10.92 7.32
N ARG A 70 -21.10 -11.18 8.21
CA ARG A 70 -20.00 -12.17 8.10
C ARG A 70 -19.24 -12.07 6.78
N ARG A 71 -19.00 -10.83 6.32
CA ARG A 71 -18.31 -10.55 5.06
C ARG A 71 -17.42 -9.33 5.18
N TRP A 72 -16.47 -9.25 4.26
CA TRP A 72 -15.75 -8.01 4.01
C TRP A 72 -16.67 -6.97 3.38
N GLU A 73 -16.55 -5.75 3.86
CA GLU A 73 -17.26 -4.58 3.37
C GLU A 73 -16.24 -3.49 3.07
N TRP A 74 -16.38 -2.88 1.89
CA TRP A 74 -15.57 -1.76 1.46
C TRP A 74 -16.38 -0.80 0.60
N ASP A 75 -16.03 0.48 0.65
CA ASP A 75 -16.63 1.50 -0.19
C ASP A 75 -15.61 1.93 -1.26
N VAL A 76 -15.80 1.43 -2.48
CA VAL A 76 -14.90 1.71 -3.61
C VAL A 76 -14.82 3.20 -3.91
N VAL A 77 -15.92 3.95 -3.77
CA VAL A 77 -15.96 5.39 -4.09
C VAL A 77 -15.16 6.16 -3.05
N ALA A 78 -15.37 5.86 -1.77
CA ALA A 78 -14.59 6.46 -0.69
C ALA A 78 -13.10 6.13 -0.83
N ILE A 79 -12.76 4.88 -1.13
CA ILE A 79 -11.38 4.43 -1.36
C ILE A 79 -10.76 5.17 -2.55
N ASP A 80 -11.48 5.29 -3.67
CA ASP A 80 -10.96 5.95 -4.88
C ASP A 80 -10.73 7.45 -4.68
N SER A 81 -11.50 8.10 -3.80
CA SER A 81 -11.28 9.51 -3.43
C SER A 81 -10.03 9.75 -2.56
N LYS A 82 -9.43 8.72 -1.95
CA LYS A 82 -8.24 8.90 -1.10
C LYS A 82 -6.97 9.16 -1.90
N ASN A 83 -6.16 10.09 -1.41
CA ASN A 83 -4.81 10.28 -1.93
C ASN A 83 -3.81 9.34 -1.21
N VAL A 84 -2.96 8.64 -1.95
CA VAL A 84 -2.00 7.65 -1.39
C VAL A 84 -0.70 8.29 -0.93
N MET A 85 -0.40 9.49 -1.42
CA MET A 85 0.91 10.15 -1.26
C MET A 85 1.27 10.60 0.17
N ASN A 86 0.33 10.62 1.13
CA ASN A 86 0.61 11.26 2.42
C ASN A 86 1.64 10.51 3.29
N ARG A 87 1.63 9.17 3.34
CA ARG A 87 2.46 8.44 4.33
C ARG A 87 3.92 8.22 3.91
N VAL A 88 4.21 8.26 2.61
CA VAL A 88 5.58 8.05 2.08
C VAL A 88 6.43 9.29 2.31
N LEU A 89 5.85 10.46 2.10
CA LEU A 89 6.48 11.73 2.45
C LEU A 89 6.78 11.75 3.95
N ASP A 90 5.83 11.34 4.80
CA ASP A 90 6.07 11.24 6.25
C ASP A 90 7.20 10.28 6.61
N LEU A 91 7.29 9.12 5.95
CA LEU A 91 8.35 8.14 6.21
C LEU A 91 9.72 8.64 5.72
N LEU A 92 9.77 9.23 4.54
CA LEU A 92 10.98 9.82 3.98
C LEU A 92 11.42 11.03 4.81
N MET A 93 10.50 11.91 5.23
CA MET A 93 10.77 13.00 6.16
C MET A 93 11.32 12.48 7.49
N ARG A 94 10.71 11.44 8.08
CA ARG A 94 11.21 10.83 9.32
C ARG A 94 12.58 10.18 9.17
N LYS A 95 12.92 9.65 7.99
CA LYS A 95 14.26 9.11 7.69
C LYS A 95 15.27 10.22 7.44
N MET A 96 14.87 11.28 6.74
CA MET A 96 15.66 12.49 6.50
C MET A 96 16.01 13.21 7.81
N LEU A 97 15.05 13.35 8.73
CA LEU A 97 15.26 13.92 10.07
C LEU A 97 16.18 13.07 10.98
N LYS A 98 16.52 11.84 10.56
CA LYS A 98 17.42 10.93 11.29
C LYS A 98 18.80 10.79 10.62
N LEU A 99 19.04 11.46 9.50
CA LEU A 99 20.34 11.46 8.83
C LEU A 99 21.22 12.59 9.38
N PRO A 100 22.53 12.39 9.60
CA PRO A 100 23.46 13.47 9.91
C PRO A 100 23.43 14.53 8.80
N ASP A 101 23.60 15.80 9.14
CA ASP A 101 23.45 16.94 8.21
C ASP A 101 24.19 16.75 6.88
N ALA A 102 25.38 16.13 6.91
CA ALA A 102 26.19 15.84 5.73
C ALA A 102 25.48 14.99 4.65
N ALA A 103 24.56 14.09 5.03
CA ALA A 103 23.81 13.26 4.08
C ALA A 103 22.57 13.97 3.50
N LEU A 104 22.01 14.94 4.23
CA LEU A 104 20.90 15.79 3.76
C LEU A 104 21.34 16.75 2.65
N TYR A 105 22.57 17.26 2.71
CA TYR A 105 23.12 18.13 1.67
C TYR A 105 23.30 17.43 0.31
N ALA A 106 23.57 16.13 0.28
CA ALA A 106 23.73 15.36 -0.96
C ALA A 106 22.39 15.07 -1.68
N LEU A 107 21.26 15.22 -0.98
CA LEU A 107 19.90 14.95 -1.48
C LEU A 107 19.17 16.21 -1.95
N ARG A 108 19.77 17.40 -1.75
CA ARG A 108 19.23 18.68 -2.21
C ARG A 108 19.77 18.97 -3.60
N VAL A 109 19.05 18.51 -4.63
CA VAL A 109 19.19 18.96 -6.03
C VAL A 109 18.24 20.13 -6.25
#